data_AF-A0A9X9X2D7-F1
#
_entry.id   AF-A0A9X9X2D7-F1
#
_cell.length_a   1.000
_cell.length_b   1.000
_cell.length_c   1.000
_cell.angle_alpha   90.00
_cell.angle_beta   90.00
_cell.angle_gamma   90.00
#
_symmetry.space_group_name_H-M   'P 1'
#
loop_
_entity.id
_entity.type
_entity.pdbx_description
1 polymer ?
#
loop_
_entity_poly.entity_id
_entity_poly.type
_entity_poly.pdbx_seq_one_letter_code
_entity_poly.pdbx_strand_id
1 'polypeptide(L)'
;MTSQPPPDAVVLSITGLQGPADAAAVQAALMRCDPAARLWTDWPRALVAVQSGAPPTALCAAVQGAGYGVLVNGGPRARGSIAGIFGRMLLFGLLGLFVGMALGIGFGLANSALNPNCRGSGNCAIGVGVFGGLGAFLGAPAGAVVGLLVGLARRWR
;
A
#
# COMPACT_ATOMS: atom_id res chain seq x y z
N MET A 1 -13.25 27.62 -23.75
CA MET A 1 -12.90 28.52 -22.63
C MET A 1 -12.40 27.66 -21.48
N THR A 2 -11.10 27.43 -21.42
CA THR A 2 -10.43 26.66 -20.36
C THR A 2 -10.29 27.55 -19.13
N SER A 3 -11.39 27.67 -18.37
CA SER A 3 -11.26 28.08 -16.97
C SER A 3 -10.49 26.97 -16.28
N GLN A 4 -9.35 27.31 -15.67
CA GLN A 4 -8.59 26.36 -14.87
C GLN A 4 -9.49 25.88 -13.71
N PRO A 5 -9.47 24.58 -13.35
CA PRO A 5 -10.27 24.11 -12.24
C PRO A 5 -9.87 24.84 -10.95
N PRO A 6 -10.83 25.20 -10.09
CA PRO A 6 -10.55 25.87 -8.84
C PRO A 6 -9.81 24.91 -7.88
N PRO A 7 -9.06 25.44 -6.90
CA PRO A 7 -8.17 24.63 -6.06
C PRO A 7 -8.91 23.65 -5.13
N ASP A 8 -10.21 23.84 -4.92
CA ASP A 8 -11.10 22.96 -4.16
C ASP A 8 -11.73 21.85 -5.00
N ALA A 9 -11.52 21.84 -6.32
CA ALA A 9 -12.03 20.78 -7.19
C ALA A 9 -11.30 19.45 -6.95
N VAL A 10 -12.07 18.37 -6.85
CA VAL A 10 -11.56 17.01 -6.72
C VAL A 10 -11.13 16.53 -8.09
N VAL A 11 -9.84 16.21 -8.26
CA VAL A 11 -9.34 15.64 -9.51
C VAL A 11 -9.50 14.13 -9.48
N LEU A 12 -10.20 13.58 -10.47
CA LEU A 12 -10.40 12.15 -10.67
C LEU A 12 -9.56 11.69 -11.86
N SER A 13 -8.79 10.62 -11.67
CA SER A 13 -8.12 9.87 -12.73
C SER A 13 -8.94 8.62 -13.02
N ILE A 14 -9.36 8.47 -14.27
CA ILE A 14 -10.26 7.41 -14.71
C ILE A 14 -9.46 6.39 -15.52
N THR A 15 -9.75 5.11 -15.33
CA THR A 15 -9.11 4.02 -16.09
C THR A 15 -10.16 3.21 -16.84
N GLY A 16 -9.82 2.73 -18.04
CA GLY A 16 -10.71 1.93 -18.87
C GLY A 16 -11.54 2.72 -19.88
N LEU A 17 -11.23 4.01 -20.10
CA LEU A 17 -11.82 4.78 -21.20
C LEU A 17 -11.20 4.31 -22.54
N GLN A 18 -12.04 3.87 -23.48
CA GLN A 18 -11.65 3.45 -24.83
C GLN A 18 -12.09 4.46 -25.90
N GLY A 19 -13.05 5.34 -25.59
CA GLY A 19 -13.49 6.34 -26.53
C GLY A 19 -14.39 7.44 -25.95
N PRO A 20 -14.92 8.32 -26.82
CA PRO A 20 -15.77 9.45 -26.41
C PRO A 20 -17.12 9.01 -25.81
N ALA A 21 -17.60 7.81 -26.17
CA ALA A 21 -18.80 7.24 -25.55
C ALA A 21 -18.60 6.95 -24.06
N ASP A 22 -17.41 6.48 -23.68
CA ASP A 22 -17.08 6.21 -22.28
C ASP A 22 -16.94 7.51 -21.48
N ALA A 23 -16.33 8.54 -22.09
CA ALA A 23 -16.26 9.87 -21.50
C ALA A 23 -17.65 10.43 -21.21
N ALA A 24 -18.59 10.29 -22.15
CA ALA A 24 -19.98 10.69 -21.96
C ALA A 24 -20.67 9.88 -20.85
N ALA A 25 -20.41 8.58 -20.75
CA ALA A 25 -20.96 7.73 -19.70
C ALA A 25 -20.47 8.14 -18.30
N VAL A 26 -19.17 8.43 -18.16
CA VAL A 26 -18.59 8.92 -16.91
C VAL A 26 -19.14 10.30 -16.54
N GLN A 27 -19.22 11.21 -17.51
CA GLN A 27 -19.82 12.53 -17.28
C GLN A 27 -21.28 12.41 -16.83
N ALA A 28 -22.08 11.56 -17.47
CA ALA A 28 -23.46 11.31 -17.07
C ALA A 28 -23.57 10.67 -15.68
N ALA A 29 -22.63 9.81 -15.28
CA ALA A 29 -22.57 9.25 -13.94
C ALA A 29 -22.29 10.31 -12.87
N LEU A 30 -21.34 11.21 -13.12
CA LEU A 30 -21.01 12.31 -12.22
C LEU A 30 -22.18 13.30 -12.09
N MET A 31 -22.83 13.66 -13.20
CA MET A 31 -24.01 14.55 -13.19
C MET A 31 -25.24 13.92 -12.54
N ARG A 32 -25.37 12.58 -12.55
CA ARG A 32 -26.43 11.88 -11.79
C ARG A 32 -26.16 11.90 -10.28
N CYS A 33 -24.90 11.87 -9.88
CA CYS A 33 -24.49 11.96 -8.47
C CYS A 33 -24.75 13.37 -7.92
N ASP A 34 -24.33 14.39 -8.67
CA ASP A 34 -24.58 15.79 -8.33
C ASP A 34 -24.90 16.60 -9.61
N PRO A 35 -26.18 16.93 -9.85
CA PRO A 35 -26.58 17.73 -11.01
C PRO A 35 -26.03 19.16 -11.02
N ALA A 36 -25.62 19.68 -9.86
CA ALA A 36 -25.03 21.01 -9.73
C ALA A 36 -23.50 21.00 -9.89
N ALA A 37 -22.90 19.83 -10.09
CA ALA A 37 -21.45 19.69 -10.22
C ALA A 37 -20.91 20.45 -11.44
N ARG A 38 -19.76 21.09 -11.26
CA ARG A 38 -18.99 21.69 -12.36
C ARG A 38 -17.83 20.76 -12.70
N LEU A 39 -17.68 20.50 -14.00
CA LEU A 39 -16.72 19.53 -14.53
C LEU A 39 -15.70 20.22 -15.43
N TRP A 40 -14.43 19.89 -15.23
CA TRP A 40 -13.33 20.24 -16.14
C TRP A 40 -12.68 18.95 -16.62
N THR A 41 -12.80 18.67 -17.92
CA THR A 41 -12.45 17.36 -18.48
C THR A 41 -11.22 17.44 -19.37
N ASP A 42 -10.25 16.56 -19.12
CA ASP A 42 -9.10 16.28 -19.98
C ASP A 42 -9.12 14.78 -20.32
N TRP A 43 -9.99 14.43 -21.28
CA TRP A 43 -10.21 13.05 -21.71
C TRP A 43 -8.98 12.37 -22.32
N PRO A 44 -8.12 13.04 -23.12
CA PRO A 44 -6.87 12.44 -23.60
C PRO A 44 -5.96 11.94 -22.47
N ARG A 45 -6.02 12.55 -21.28
CA ARG A 45 -5.30 12.11 -20.08
C ARG A 45 -6.15 11.32 -19.09
N ALA A 46 -7.42 11.06 -19.43
CA ALA A 46 -8.42 10.45 -18.57
C ALA A 46 -8.55 11.15 -17.20
N LEU A 47 -8.49 12.48 -17.19
CA LEU A 47 -8.60 13.31 -15.99
C LEU A 47 -9.90 14.12 -16.03
N VAL A 48 -10.57 14.19 -14.89
CA VAL A 48 -11.75 15.04 -14.69
C VAL A 48 -11.64 15.71 -13.35
N ALA A 49 -11.57 17.04 -13.32
CA ALA A 49 -11.76 17.80 -12.09
C ALA A 49 -13.24 18.07 -11.88
N VAL A 50 -13.71 17.85 -10.65
CA VAL A 50 -15.10 17.95 -10.24
C VAL A 50 -15.20 18.88 -9.04
N GLN A 51 -15.95 19.96 -9.17
CA GLN A 51 -16.41 20.75 -8.03
C GLN A 51 -17.86 20.37 -7.76
N SER A 52 -18.11 19.77 -6.61
CA SER A 52 -19.40 19.18 -6.25
C SER A 52 -19.63 19.34 -4.75
N GLY A 53 -20.90 19.40 -4.35
CA GLY A 53 -21.28 19.31 -2.94
C GLY A 53 -21.20 17.89 -2.38
N ALA A 54 -21.12 16.88 -3.25
CA ALA A 54 -21.01 15.48 -2.87
C ALA A 54 -19.60 15.13 -2.37
N PRO A 55 -19.48 14.23 -1.39
CA PRO A 55 -18.17 13.78 -0.91
C PRO A 55 -17.40 13.04 -2.03
N PRO A 56 -16.06 13.12 -2.06
CA PRO A 56 -15.24 12.46 -3.08
C PRO A 56 -15.52 10.96 -3.24
N THR A 57 -15.88 10.27 -2.15
CA THR A 57 -16.24 8.85 -2.15
C THR A 57 -17.51 8.55 -2.95
N ALA A 58 -18.50 9.45 -2.92
CA ALA A 58 -19.73 9.29 -3.70
C ALA A 58 -19.46 9.50 -5.20
N LEU A 59 -18.60 10.46 -5.55
CA LEU A 59 -18.15 10.66 -6.93
C LEU A 59 -17.41 9.42 -7.45
N CYS A 60 -16.51 8.84 -6.65
CA CYS A 60 -15.83 7.59 -7.02
C CYS A 60 -16.81 6.44 -7.21
N ALA A 61 -17.77 6.28 -6.29
CA ALA A 61 -18.79 5.23 -6.39
C ALA A 61 -19.67 5.39 -7.64
N ALA A 62 -20.00 6.62 -8.04
CA ALA A 62 -20.75 6.88 -9.27
C ALA A 62 -19.99 6.46 -10.53
N VAL A 63 -18.68 6.77 -10.61
CA VAL A 63 -17.83 6.36 -11.74
C VAL A 63 -17.64 4.85 -11.77
N GLN A 64 -17.45 4.21 -10.61
CA GLN A 64 -17.35 2.75 -10.49
C GLN A 64 -18.66 2.06 -10.85
N GLY A 65 -19.81 2.63 -10.46
CA GLY A 65 -21.13 2.13 -10.84
C GLY A 65 -21.41 2.21 -12.35
N ALA A 66 -20.68 3.07 -13.06
CA ALA A 66 -20.67 3.11 -14.52
C ALA A 66 -19.70 2.11 -15.17
N GLY A 67 -18.96 1.33 -14.38
CA GLY A 67 -18.05 0.28 -14.86
C GLY A 67 -16.59 0.72 -15.05
N TYR A 68 -16.22 1.93 -14.62
CA TYR A 68 -14.88 2.47 -14.81
C TYR A 68 -14.08 2.51 -13.51
N GLY A 69 -12.77 2.28 -13.61
CA GLY A 69 -11.87 2.47 -12.46
C GLY A 69 -11.63 3.96 -12.23
N VAL A 70 -11.49 4.36 -10.97
CA VAL A 70 -11.30 5.77 -10.59
C VAL A 70 -10.36 5.91 -9.39
N LEU A 71 -9.49 6.90 -9.45
CA LEU A 71 -8.55 7.28 -8.40
C LEU A 71 -8.65 8.79 -8.16
N VAL A 72 -8.70 9.21 -6.90
CA VAL A 72 -8.64 10.64 -6.57
C VAL A 72 -7.19 11.10 -6.66
N ASN A 73 -6.90 11.95 -7.64
CA ASN A 73 -5.60 12.55 -7.86
C ASN A 73 -5.47 13.80 -6.96
N GLY A 74 -4.49 13.83 -6.05
CA GLY A 74 -4.27 14.98 -5.17
C GLY A 74 -5.16 15.07 -3.91
N GLY A 75 -6.03 14.09 -3.66
CA GLY A 75 -6.70 13.97 -2.36
C GLY A 75 -5.68 13.73 -1.24
N PRO A 76 -5.94 14.15 0.02
CA PRO A 76 -5.06 13.82 1.14
C PRO A 76 -4.81 12.32 1.12
N ARG A 77 -3.56 11.92 0.83
CA ARG A 77 -3.10 10.52 0.87
C ARG A 77 -3.71 9.91 2.12
N ALA A 78 -4.62 8.95 1.96
CA ALA A 78 -5.37 8.36 3.06
C ALA A 78 -4.38 8.05 4.20
N ARG A 79 -4.39 8.90 5.24
CA ARG A 79 -3.53 8.73 6.41
C ARG A 79 -4.00 7.43 7.06
N GLY A 80 -3.26 6.35 6.79
CA GLY A 80 -3.55 5.03 7.35
C GLY A 80 -4.61 4.23 6.59
N SER A 81 -4.47 4.03 5.28
CA SER A 81 -5.20 2.94 4.62
C SER A 81 -4.80 1.59 5.21
N ILE A 82 -5.75 0.64 5.26
CA ILE A 82 -5.51 -0.74 5.69
C ILE A 82 -4.34 -1.36 4.89
N ALA A 83 -4.25 -1.04 3.59
CA ALA A 83 -3.14 -1.44 2.74
C ALA A 83 -1.79 -0.88 3.22
N GLY A 84 -1.74 0.34 3.75
CA GLY A 84 -0.53 0.91 4.35
C GLY A 84 -0.12 0.24 5.66
N ILE A 85 -1.08 -0.23 6.46
CA ILE A 85 -0.82 -1.01 7.68
C ILE A 85 -0.28 -2.40 7.30
N PHE A 86 -0.94 -3.07 6.34
CA PHE A 86 -0.48 -4.35 5.81
C PHE A 86 0.90 -4.25 5.17
N GLY A 87 1.15 -3.22 4.37
CA GLY A 87 2.47 -2.99 3.75
C GLY A 87 3.57 -2.81 4.78
N ARG A 88 3.30 -2.10 5.89
CA ARG A 88 4.25 -1.99 7.00
C ARG A 88 4.42 -3.30 7.75
N MET A 89 3.34 -4.01 8.04
CA MET A 89 3.39 -5.32 8.68
C MET A 89 4.25 -6.29 7.87
N LEU A 90 4.07 -6.33 6.54
CA LEU A 90 4.87 -7.15 5.64
C LEU A 90 6.33 -6.70 5.61
N LEU A 91 6.59 -5.40 5.49
CA LEU A 91 7.95 -4.85 5.46
C LEU A 91 8.72 -5.19 6.73
N PHE A 92 8.14 -4.93 7.91
CA PHE A 92 8.77 -5.24 9.17
C PHE A 92 8.83 -6.74 9.44
N GLY A 93 7.88 -7.54 8.95
CA GLY A 93 7.95 -9.00 8.99
C GLY A 93 9.14 -9.55 8.20
N LEU A 94 9.35 -9.05 6.97
CA LEU A 94 10.53 -9.40 6.17
C LEU A 94 11.83 -8.93 6.85
N LEU A 95 11.86 -7.70 7.37
CA LEU A 95 13.02 -7.19 8.10
C LEU A 95 13.33 -8.07 9.32
N GLY A 96 12.30 -8.41 10.11
CA GLY A 96 12.42 -9.29 11.26
C GLY A 96 12.91 -10.69 10.89
N LEU A 97 12.47 -11.24 9.75
CA LEU A 97 12.97 -12.50 9.22
C LEU A 97 14.47 -12.45 8.97
N PHE A 98 14.96 -11.43 8.26
CA PHE A 98 16.39 -11.30 7.96
C PHE A 98 17.24 -11.04 9.20
N VAL A 99 16.76 -10.16 10.10
CA VAL A 99 17.45 -9.88 11.36
C VAL A 99 17.50 -11.12 12.25
N GLY A 100 16.38 -11.82 12.40
CA GLY A 100 16.30 -13.06 13.17
C GLY A 100 17.19 -14.16 12.59
N MET A 101 17.21 -14.31 11.26
CA MET A 101 18.10 -15.25 10.58
C MET A 101 19.58 -14.92 10.83
N ALA A 102 19.97 -13.64 10.70
CA ALA A 102 21.33 -13.21 10.93
C ALA A 102 21.77 -13.45 12.39
N LEU A 103 20.91 -13.15 13.37
CA LEU A 103 21.17 -13.42 14.78
C LEU A 103 21.27 -14.92 15.07
N GLY A 104 20.39 -15.74 14.47
CA GLY A 104 20.41 -17.20 14.61
C GLY A 104 21.69 -17.81 14.03
N ILE A 105 22.10 -17.38 12.83
CA ILE A 105 23.38 -17.79 12.23
C ILE A 105 24.55 -17.36 13.11
N GLY A 106 24.56 -16.11 13.59
CA GLY A 106 25.60 -15.60 14.48
C GLY A 106 25.72 -16.41 15.77
N PHE A 107 24.59 -16.76 16.39
CA PHE A 107 24.54 -17.60 17.58
C PHE A 107 25.04 -19.03 17.29
N GLY A 108 24.61 -19.63 16.17
CA GLY A 108 25.08 -20.94 15.74
C GLY A 108 26.60 -20.97 15.49
N LEU A 109 27.14 -19.93 14.85
CA LEU A 109 28.58 -19.79 14.62
C LEU A 109 29.34 -19.59 15.94
N ALA A 110 28.86 -18.74 16.84
CA ALA A 110 29.48 -18.52 18.15
C ALA A 110 29.49 -19.81 18.98
N ASN A 111 28.37 -20.54 19.03
CA ASN A 111 28.27 -21.82 19.74
C ASN A 111 29.22 -22.87 19.15
N SER A 112 29.38 -22.89 17.82
CA SER A 112 30.31 -23.79 17.14
C SER A 112 31.78 -23.43 17.38
N ALA A 113 32.09 -22.13 17.45
CA ALA A 113 33.44 -21.63 17.74
C ALA A 113 33.89 -21.93 19.18
N LEU A 114 32.94 -21.95 20.12
CA LEU A 114 33.18 -22.25 21.53
C LEU A 114 33.23 -23.75 21.84
N ASN A 115 32.70 -24.62 20.96
CA ASN A 115 32.69 -26.05 21.18
C ASN A 115 33.97 -26.71 20.59
N PRO A 116 34.89 -27.23 21.43
CA PRO A 116 36.14 -27.83 20.95
C PRO A 116 35.90 -29.08 20.09
N ASN A 117 34.76 -29.76 20.25
CA ASN A 117 34.39 -30.94 19.45
C ASN A 117 33.96 -30.58 18.01
N CYS A 118 33.76 -29.30 17.71
CA CYS A 118 33.37 -28.81 16.38
C CYS A 118 34.56 -28.37 15.51
N ARG A 119 35.79 -28.35 16.04
CA ARG A 119 36.99 -28.03 15.24
C ARG A 119 37.37 -29.20 14.33
N GLY A 120 36.75 -29.25 13.15
CA GLY A 120 37.12 -30.20 12.07
C GLY A 120 36.01 -31.15 11.62
N SER A 121 34.79 -31.03 12.16
CA SER A 121 33.65 -31.90 11.84
C SER A 121 32.56 -31.10 11.09
N GLY A 122 32.21 -31.53 9.87
CA GLY A 122 31.15 -30.91 9.06
C GLY A 122 29.74 -30.94 9.68
N ASN A 123 29.54 -31.74 10.74
CA ASN A 123 28.24 -31.86 11.41
C ASN A 123 27.84 -30.57 12.17
N CYS A 124 28.79 -29.71 12.54
CA CYS A 124 28.47 -28.45 13.21
C CYS A 124 27.95 -27.37 12.25
N ALA A 125 28.19 -27.51 10.93
CA ALA A 125 27.62 -26.61 9.92
C ALA A 125 26.10 -26.77 9.78
N ILE A 126 25.57 -27.96 10.03
CA ILE A 126 24.11 -28.23 10.00
C ILE A 126 23.42 -27.45 11.13
N GLY A 127 24.04 -27.37 12.31
CA GLY A 127 23.52 -26.61 13.46
C GLY A 127 23.35 -25.13 13.16
N VAL A 128 24.29 -24.51 12.44
CA VAL A 128 24.21 -23.08 12.03
C VAL A 128 22.98 -22.82 11.16
N GLY A 129 22.67 -23.72 10.23
CA GLY A 129 21.47 -23.65 9.41
C GLY A 129 20.19 -23.76 10.22
N VAL A 130 20.15 -24.67 11.21
CA VAL A 130 18.99 -24.85 12.10
C VAL A 130 18.77 -23.61 12.98
N PHE A 131 19.82 -23.03 13.57
CA PHE A 131 19.70 -21.80 14.35
C PHE A 131 19.31 -20.60 13.48
N GLY A 132 19.82 -20.51 12.26
CA GLY A 132 19.38 -19.51 11.28
C GLY A 132 17.90 -19.64 10.93
N GLY A 133 17.42 -20.86 10.69
CA GLY A 133 16.02 -21.14 10.40
C GLY A 133 15.08 -20.83 11.58
N LEU A 134 15.46 -21.21 12.80
CA LEU A 134 14.72 -20.87 14.02
C LEU A 134 14.69 -19.36 14.26
N GLY A 135 15.81 -18.68 14.05
CA GLY A 135 15.91 -17.24 14.13
C GLY A 135 15.00 -16.54 13.11
N ALA A 136 14.95 -17.03 11.87
CA ALA A 136 14.05 -16.53 10.83
C ALA A 136 12.56 -16.75 11.19
N PHE A 137 12.23 -17.94 11.71
CA PHE A 137 10.88 -18.33 12.10
C PHE A 137 10.34 -17.49 13.25
N LEU A 138 11.17 -17.13 14.22
CA LEU A 138 10.80 -16.24 15.34
C LEU A 138 10.85 -14.75 14.95
N GLY A 139 11.81 -14.38 14.11
CA GLY A 139 12.03 -13.00 13.69
C GLY A 139 10.90 -12.46 12.81
N ALA A 140 10.36 -13.28 11.90
CA ALA A 140 9.27 -12.86 11.01
C ALA A 140 7.98 -12.42 11.75
N PRO A 141 7.40 -13.22 12.67
CA PRO A 141 6.20 -12.81 13.41
C PRO A 141 6.50 -11.65 14.37
N ALA A 142 7.67 -11.62 15.02
CA ALA A 142 8.06 -10.51 15.88
C ALA A 142 8.15 -9.18 15.10
N GLY A 143 8.77 -9.22 13.91
CA GLY A 143 8.82 -8.07 13.00
C GLY A 143 7.43 -7.63 12.54
N ALA A 144 6.56 -8.58 12.17
CA ALA A 144 5.20 -8.26 11.75
C ALA A 144 4.39 -7.56 12.86
N VAL A 145 4.52 -8.01 14.12
CA VAL A 145 3.89 -7.36 15.29
C VAL A 145 4.40 -5.94 15.48
N VAL A 146 5.71 -5.71 15.36
CA VAL A 146 6.29 -4.35 15.42
C VAL A 146 5.75 -3.46 14.29
N GLY A 147 5.68 -3.98 13.07
CA GLY A 147 5.12 -3.26 11.92
C GLY A 147 3.65 -2.88 12.11
N LEU A 148 2.86 -3.78 12.71
CA LEU A 148 1.48 -3.52 13.07
C LEU A 148 1.37 -2.42 14.13
N LEU A 149 2.14 -2.50 15.21
CA LEU A 149 2.14 -1.51 16.30
C LEU A 149 2.57 -0.12 15.80
N VAL A 150 3.61 -0.04 14.97
CA VAL A 150 4.05 1.22 14.35
C VAL A 150 3.00 1.76 13.37
N GLY A 151 2.35 0.86 12.61
CA GLY A 151 1.25 1.19 11.73
C GLY A 151 0.07 1.80 12.47
N LEU A 152 -0.32 1.18 13.58
CA LEU A 152 -1.39 1.65 14.46
C LEU A 152 -1.02 2.97 15.14
N ALA A 153 0.15 3.08 15.77
CA ALA A 153 0.57 4.29 16.50
C ALA A 153 0.58 5.56 15.63
N ARG A 154 0.89 5.43 14.33
CA ARG A 154 0.84 6.54 13.37
C ARG A 154 -0.56 6.88 12.87
N ARG A 155 -1.56 6.05 13.12
CA ARG A 155 -2.96 6.34 12.83
C ARG A 155 -3.59 7.24 13.90
N TRP A 156 -3.04 7.21 15.11
CA TRP A 156 -3.52 7.98 16.27
C TRP A 156 -2.79 9.33 16.46
N ARG A 157 -1.85 9.67 15.57
CA ARG A 157 -1.14 10.97 15.53
C ARG A 157 -1.55 11.76 14.29
#